data_AF-A0A8H6YV73-F1
#
_entry.id   AF-A0A8H6YV73-F1
#
_cell.length_a   1.000
_cell.length_b   1.000
_cell.length_c   1.000
_cell.angle_alpha   90.00
_cell.angle_beta   90.00
_cell.angle_gamma   90.00
#
_symmetry.space_group_name_H-M   'P 1'
#
loop_
_entity.id
_entity.type
_entity.pdbx_description
1 polymer ?
#
loop_
_entity_poly.entity_id
_entity_poly.type
_entity_poly.pdbx_seq_one_letter_code
_entity_poly.pdbx_strand_id
1 'polypeptide(L)'
;MYETADGMFLLAKLHLESLITKPTIKAIRNALEHLPKGLNDTYDIGMQRIDSQSEEDRKVAHSALTWVANAKRPLSVEEVQTALAIEPDARQLDKDNLMDINLILAACAGLVIMDEQHSIVRLVHYTTQEYLDSIQSERFPDAQTEITRALLTLLAFDGFPESSWYHPWENLPPLIKYSEYCLVHAAGKPEVQLRNMIVEFFDRAHRWKQEMEWRWASSPWDFGDWPSQPSALWIAAAANLVEIAKFLLEKAPMNKHPEDSGNSVASYYGHFKMVRLLLENGVDVNTPTGKYGPPLTTASEAGRNTIVQLLLENGADVNARGGYHGCALHAAVYNKHENTVVLLLDRGG
;
A
#
# COMPACT_ATOMS: atom_id res chain seq x y z
N MET A 1 7.09 14.10 -27.34
CA MET A 1 6.75 13.34 -28.56
C MET A 1 7.70 12.18 -28.85
N TYR A 2 8.78 11.98 -28.08
CA TYR A 2 9.74 10.88 -28.27
C TYR A 2 9.49 9.64 -27.37
N GLU A 3 8.80 9.76 -26.23
CA GLU A 3 8.54 8.61 -25.32
C GLU A 3 7.49 7.61 -25.85
N THR A 4 6.54 8.05 -26.67
CA THR A 4 5.49 7.17 -27.23
C THR A 4 6.04 6.20 -28.28
N ALA A 5 7.21 6.49 -28.85
CA ALA A 5 7.79 5.68 -29.91
C ALA A 5 8.60 4.49 -29.37
N ASP A 6 9.32 4.66 -28.26
CA ASP A 6 10.18 3.61 -27.71
C ASP A 6 9.39 2.35 -27.30
N GLY A 7 8.18 2.50 -26.74
CA GLY A 7 7.31 1.37 -26.44
C GLY A 7 6.85 0.60 -27.69
N MET A 8 6.54 1.31 -28.78
CA MET A 8 6.13 0.70 -30.05
C MET A 8 7.30 -0.04 -30.73
N PHE A 9 8.53 0.47 -30.64
CA PHE A 9 9.72 -0.21 -31.16
C PHE A 9 10.12 -1.44 -30.33
N LEU A 10 9.84 -1.41 -29.02
CA LEU A 10 10.12 -2.53 -28.13
C LEU A 10 9.14 -3.70 -28.34
N LEU A 11 7.89 -3.41 -28.69
CA LEU A 11 6.93 -4.44 -29.11
C LEU A 11 7.34 -5.11 -30.43
N ALA A 12 7.79 -4.30 -31.40
CA ALA A 12 8.36 -4.82 -32.65
C ALA A 12 9.60 -5.71 -32.37
N LYS A 13 10.42 -5.34 -31.38
CA LYS A 13 11.55 -6.16 -30.91
C LYS A 13 11.07 -7.50 -30.32
N LEU A 14 10.05 -7.52 -29.45
CA LEU A 14 9.50 -8.76 -28.89
C LEU A 14 8.89 -9.69 -29.95
N HIS A 15 8.29 -9.12 -31.00
CA HIS A 15 7.84 -9.87 -32.17
C HIS A 15 9.01 -10.47 -32.95
N LEU A 16 10.06 -9.68 -33.19
CA LEU A 16 11.26 -10.16 -33.88
C LEU A 16 11.96 -11.27 -33.08
N GLU A 17 12.12 -11.11 -31.76
CA GLU A 17 12.65 -12.15 -30.88
C GLU A 17 11.78 -13.42 -30.90
N SER A 18 10.45 -13.28 -30.98
CA SER A 18 9.52 -14.41 -31.16
C SER A 18 9.73 -15.18 -32.46
N LEU A 19 10.16 -14.47 -33.52
CA LEU A 19 10.34 -15.03 -34.85
C LEU A 19 11.72 -15.67 -34.99
N ILE A 20 12.75 -15.09 -34.36
CA ILE A 20 14.12 -15.61 -34.34
C ILE A 20 14.18 -16.99 -33.67
N THR A 21 13.32 -17.26 -32.69
CA THR A 21 13.29 -18.56 -31.98
C THR A 21 12.63 -19.69 -32.78
N LYS A 22 12.08 -19.42 -33.98
CA LYS A 22 11.40 -20.44 -34.80
C LYS A 22 12.40 -21.26 -35.63
N PRO A 23 12.39 -22.60 -35.53
CA PRO A 23 13.43 -23.44 -36.13
C PRO A 23 13.28 -23.66 -37.64
N THR A 24 12.17 -23.24 -38.25
CA THR A 24 11.92 -23.48 -39.69
C THR A 24 11.24 -22.30 -40.36
N ILE A 25 11.50 -22.12 -41.66
CA ILE A 25 10.84 -21.11 -42.50
C ILE A 25 9.31 -21.28 -42.48
N LYS A 26 8.81 -22.52 -42.39
CA LYS A 26 7.36 -22.79 -42.27
C LYS A 26 6.81 -22.28 -40.94
N ALA A 27 7.53 -22.47 -39.84
CA ALA A 27 7.15 -21.95 -38.53
C ALA A 27 7.22 -20.42 -38.48
N ILE A 28 8.20 -19.80 -39.17
CA ILE A 28 8.29 -18.34 -39.31
C ILE A 28 7.08 -17.80 -40.10
N ARG A 29 6.75 -18.38 -41.25
CA ARG A 29 5.57 -17.95 -42.05
C ARG A 29 4.27 -18.09 -41.26
N ASN A 30 4.08 -19.21 -40.57
CA ASN A 30 2.90 -19.43 -39.76
C ASN A 30 2.80 -18.40 -38.60
N ALA A 31 3.93 -18.08 -37.96
CA ALA A 31 3.98 -17.04 -36.93
C ALA A 31 3.71 -15.63 -37.49
N LEU A 32 4.15 -15.33 -38.73
CA LEU A 32 3.84 -14.07 -39.42
C LEU A 32 2.36 -13.97 -39.81
N GLU A 33 1.73 -15.08 -40.20
CA GLU A 33 0.29 -15.14 -40.52
C GLU A 33 -0.61 -14.95 -39.29
N HIS A 34 -0.09 -15.26 -38.09
CA HIS A 34 -0.78 -15.14 -36.81
C HIS A 34 -0.14 -14.07 -35.91
N LEU A 35 0.45 -13.03 -36.49
CA LEU A 35 0.94 -11.90 -35.71
C LEU A 35 -0.22 -11.34 -34.87
N PRO A 36 0.00 -11.10 -33.57
CA PRO A 36 -1.00 -10.51 -32.69
C PRO A 36 -1.54 -9.22 -33.29
N LYS A 37 -2.87 -9.08 -33.29
CA LYS A 37 -3.55 -7.97 -33.98
C LYS A 37 -3.65 -6.73 -33.09
N GLY A 38 -3.43 -6.89 -31.79
CA GLY A 38 -3.39 -5.81 -30.80
C GLY A 38 -2.33 -6.04 -29.71
N LEU A 39 -2.13 -5.02 -28.89
CA LEU A 39 -1.15 -5.03 -27.79
C LEU A 39 -1.44 -6.12 -26.75
N ASN A 40 -2.71 -6.36 -26.41
CA ASN A 40 -3.10 -7.39 -25.44
C ASN A 40 -2.69 -8.79 -25.90
N ASP A 41 -2.92 -9.13 -27.17
CA ASP A 41 -2.48 -10.42 -27.73
C ASP A 41 -0.95 -10.60 -27.61
N THR A 42 -0.17 -9.51 -27.70
CA THR A 42 1.28 -9.55 -27.50
C THR A 42 1.66 -9.78 -26.04
N TYR A 43 0.96 -9.13 -25.11
CA TYR A 43 1.16 -9.36 -23.68
C TYR A 43 0.73 -10.77 -23.25
N ASP A 44 -0.36 -11.30 -23.83
CA ASP A 44 -0.79 -12.69 -23.66
C ASP A 44 0.32 -13.66 -24.09
N ILE A 45 0.97 -13.41 -25.23
CA ILE A 45 2.13 -14.20 -25.67
C ILE A 45 3.28 -14.09 -24.65
N GLY A 46 3.54 -12.90 -24.11
CA GLY A 46 4.54 -12.70 -23.05
C GLY A 46 4.23 -13.53 -21.80
N MET A 47 2.99 -13.50 -21.33
CA MET A 47 2.53 -14.29 -20.19
C MET A 47 2.58 -15.80 -20.47
N GLN A 48 2.21 -16.25 -21.67
CA GLN A 48 2.34 -17.66 -22.06
C GLN A 48 3.79 -18.14 -22.08
N ARG A 49 4.73 -17.27 -22.47
CA ARG A 49 6.17 -17.58 -22.38
C ARG A 49 6.59 -17.74 -20.93
N ILE A 50 6.14 -16.88 -20.03
CA ILE A 50 6.37 -17.03 -18.57
C ILE A 50 5.80 -18.37 -18.07
N ASP A 51 4.57 -18.70 -18.45
CA ASP A 51 3.91 -19.94 -18.06
C ASP A 51 4.67 -21.21 -18.53
N SER A 52 5.39 -21.10 -19.64
CA SER A 52 6.12 -22.20 -20.29
C SER A 52 7.58 -22.38 -19.80
N GLN A 53 8.07 -21.47 -18.95
CA GLN A 53 9.42 -21.56 -18.38
C GLN A 53 9.51 -22.62 -17.26
N SER A 54 10.71 -22.80 -16.70
CA SER A 54 10.90 -23.63 -15.51
C SER A 54 10.07 -23.12 -14.34
N GLU A 55 9.79 -23.97 -13.34
CA GLU A 55 9.03 -23.53 -12.16
C GLU A 55 9.73 -22.40 -11.40
N GLU A 56 11.06 -22.44 -11.34
CA GLU A 56 11.90 -21.42 -10.69
C GLU A 56 11.81 -20.09 -11.42
N ASP A 57 12.07 -20.07 -12.74
CA ASP A 57 12.01 -18.84 -13.54
C ASP A 57 10.60 -18.25 -13.55
N ARG A 58 9.57 -19.10 -13.61
CA ARG A 58 8.18 -18.66 -13.53
C ARG A 58 7.89 -17.97 -12.21
N LYS A 59 8.37 -18.51 -11.07
CA LYS A 59 8.22 -17.86 -9.76
C LYS A 59 8.93 -16.51 -9.71
N VAL A 60 10.14 -16.42 -10.26
CA VAL A 60 10.90 -15.16 -10.37
C VAL A 60 10.12 -14.13 -11.18
N ALA A 61 9.63 -14.50 -12.36
CA ALA A 61 8.87 -13.62 -13.24
C ALA A 61 7.58 -13.13 -12.56
N HIS A 62 6.83 -14.03 -11.92
CA HIS A 62 5.63 -13.67 -11.17
C HIS A 62 5.95 -12.71 -10.02
N SER A 63 6.98 -12.98 -9.22
CA SER A 63 7.37 -12.11 -8.11
C SER A 63 7.81 -10.73 -8.61
N ALA A 64 8.65 -10.68 -9.65
CA ALA A 64 9.08 -9.42 -10.26
C ALA A 64 7.90 -8.60 -10.80
N LEU A 65 6.95 -9.24 -11.51
CA LEU A 65 5.74 -8.57 -12.00
C LEU A 65 4.85 -8.11 -10.85
N THR A 66 4.68 -8.91 -9.79
CA THR A 66 3.97 -8.52 -8.57
C THR A 66 4.55 -7.21 -8.02
N TRP A 67 5.87 -7.13 -7.82
CA TRP A 67 6.51 -5.94 -7.29
C TRP A 67 6.44 -4.75 -8.23
N VAL A 68 6.89 -4.90 -9.48
CA VAL A 68 7.02 -3.79 -10.43
C VAL A 68 5.67 -3.20 -10.81
N ALA A 69 4.62 -4.02 -10.95
CA ALA A 69 3.29 -3.54 -11.34
C ALA A 69 2.48 -2.96 -10.17
N ASN A 70 2.80 -3.32 -8.91
CA ASN A 70 2.02 -2.87 -7.75
C ASN A 70 2.74 -1.80 -6.92
N ALA A 71 4.01 -1.52 -7.21
CA ALA A 71 4.79 -0.53 -6.49
C ALA A 71 4.20 0.89 -6.61
N LYS A 72 4.24 1.67 -5.52
CA LYS A 72 3.73 3.04 -5.45
C LYS A 72 4.68 4.08 -6.01
N ARG A 73 5.91 3.66 -6.32
CA ARG A 73 6.92 4.40 -7.08
C ARG A 73 7.80 3.40 -7.83
N PRO A 74 8.56 3.83 -8.86
CA PRO A 74 9.59 2.99 -9.45
C PRO A 74 10.57 2.47 -8.39
N LEU A 75 10.94 1.20 -8.53
CA LEU A 75 11.90 0.52 -7.66
C LEU A 75 13.28 0.55 -8.29
N SER A 76 14.32 0.70 -7.49
CA SER A 76 15.69 0.50 -7.98
C SER A 76 15.96 -0.98 -8.25
N VAL A 77 17.00 -1.27 -9.03
CA VAL A 77 17.48 -2.65 -9.26
C VAL A 77 17.73 -3.37 -7.93
N GLU A 78 18.42 -2.71 -7.00
CA GLU A 78 18.75 -3.27 -5.69
C GLU A 78 17.49 -3.54 -4.83
N GLU A 79 16.46 -2.68 -4.93
CA GLU A 79 15.19 -2.88 -4.23
C GLU A 79 14.44 -4.10 -4.78
N VAL A 80 14.40 -4.30 -6.10
CA VAL A 80 13.78 -5.49 -6.72
C VAL A 80 14.55 -6.76 -6.36
N GLN A 81 15.88 -6.74 -6.42
CA GLN A 81 16.70 -7.89 -6.03
C GLN A 81 16.48 -8.25 -4.56
N THR A 82 16.44 -7.25 -3.68
CA THR A 82 16.16 -7.45 -2.25
C THR A 82 14.74 -8.02 -2.06
N ALA A 83 13.76 -7.49 -2.77
CA ALA A 83 12.37 -7.92 -2.68
C ALA A 83 12.18 -9.40 -3.04
N LEU A 84 12.88 -9.88 -4.07
CA LEU A 84 12.83 -11.27 -4.52
C LEU A 84 13.66 -12.22 -3.64
N ALA A 85 14.62 -11.69 -2.87
CA ALA A 85 15.50 -12.46 -2.00
C ALA A 85 14.95 -12.63 -0.57
N ILE A 86 13.88 -11.92 -0.18
CA ILE A 86 13.28 -12.04 1.15
C ILE A 86 12.52 -13.37 1.26
N GLU A 87 13.01 -14.24 2.13
CA GLU A 87 12.32 -15.47 2.50
C GLU A 87 11.27 -15.20 3.59
N PRO A 88 10.12 -15.90 3.56
CA PRO A 88 9.13 -15.82 4.63
C PRO A 88 9.76 -16.10 6.00
N ASP A 89 9.39 -15.30 7.01
CA ASP A 89 9.81 -15.45 8.41
C ASP A 89 11.34 -15.34 8.66
N ALA A 90 12.13 -14.93 7.66
CA ALA A 90 13.55 -14.68 7.83
C ALA A 90 13.83 -13.52 8.80
N ARG A 91 14.97 -13.59 9.50
CA ARG A 91 15.43 -12.54 10.42
C ARG A 91 16.57 -11.69 9.88
N GLN A 92 17.12 -12.06 8.73
CA GLN A 92 18.18 -11.32 8.05
C GLN A 92 18.11 -11.62 6.56
N LEU A 93 18.64 -10.72 5.74
CA LEU A 93 18.75 -10.96 4.30
C LEU A 93 19.86 -11.98 4.03
N ASP A 94 19.52 -13.10 3.41
CA ASP A 94 20.52 -13.98 2.81
C ASP A 94 20.99 -13.36 1.49
N LYS A 95 22.27 -13.02 1.43
CA LYS A 95 22.88 -12.41 0.23
C LYS A 95 23.05 -13.41 -0.89
N ASP A 96 23.07 -14.71 -0.60
CA ASP A 96 23.20 -15.76 -1.61
C ASP A 96 21.91 -15.92 -2.42
N ASN A 97 20.78 -15.39 -1.91
CA ASN A 97 19.50 -15.32 -2.62
C ASN A 97 19.37 -14.11 -3.56
N LEU A 98 20.34 -13.19 -3.59
CA LEU A 98 20.31 -12.03 -4.48
C LEU A 98 20.56 -12.45 -5.93
N MET A 99 19.50 -12.39 -6.74
CA MET A 99 19.55 -12.78 -8.15
C MET A 99 20.10 -11.65 -9.04
N ASP A 100 20.88 -12.01 -10.06
CA ASP A 100 21.34 -11.07 -11.09
C ASP A 100 20.14 -10.46 -11.83
N ILE A 101 20.17 -9.13 -12.03
CA ILE A 101 19.07 -8.42 -12.68
C ILE A 101 18.77 -8.95 -14.09
N ASN A 102 19.78 -9.41 -14.84
CA ASN A 102 19.58 -9.96 -16.17
C ASN A 102 18.78 -11.27 -16.15
N LEU A 103 18.93 -12.09 -15.11
CA LEU A 103 18.13 -13.30 -14.92
C LEU A 103 16.67 -12.94 -14.61
N ILE A 104 16.45 -11.94 -13.75
CA ILE A 104 15.10 -11.44 -13.44
C ILE A 104 14.42 -10.91 -14.71
N LEU A 105 15.12 -10.07 -15.49
CA LEU A 105 14.59 -9.50 -16.73
C LEU A 105 14.31 -10.57 -17.79
N ALA A 106 15.19 -11.57 -17.92
CA ALA A 106 15.00 -12.70 -18.82
C ALA A 106 13.75 -13.52 -18.45
N ALA A 107 13.56 -13.79 -17.16
CA ALA A 107 12.39 -14.50 -16.64
C ALA A 107 11.08 -13.78 -16.98
N CYS A 108 11.07 -12.44 -16.93
CA CYS A 108 9.90 -11.60 -17.22
C CYS A 108 9.48 -11.54 -18.70
N ALA A 109 10.13 -12.29 -19.59
CA ALA A 109 9.78 -12.41 -21.01
C ALA A 109 9.59 -11.05 -21.74
N GLY A 110 10.34 -10.02 -21.31
CA GLY A 110 10.31 -8.68 -21.90
C GLY A 110 9.15 -7.78 -21.47
N LEU A 111 8.37 -8.18 -20.46
CA LEU A 111 7.35 -7.33 -19.84
C LEU A 111 7.94 -6.32 -18.84
N VAL A 112 9.15 -6.60 -18.35
CA VAL A 112 9.90 -5.76 -17.42
C VAL A 112 11.22 -5.36 -18.08
N ILE A 113 11.63 -4.12 -17.86
CA ILE A 113 12.88 -3.55 -18.36
C ILE A 113 13.60 -2.78 -17.26
N MET A 114 14.90 -2.58 -17.46
CA MET A 114 15.74 -1.72 -16.62
C MET A 114 16.06 -0.43 -17.38
N ASP A 115 15.87 0.71 -16.72
CA ASP A 115 16.42 2.00 -17.16
C ASP A 115 17.83 2.14 -16.60
N GLU A 116 18.83 2.05 -17.48
CA GLU A 116 20.26 2.14 -17.14
C GLU A 116 20.64 3.50 -16.55
N GLN A 117 20.00 4.59 -16.99
CA GLN A 117 20.38 5.94 -16.56
C GLN A 117 20.04 6.18 -15.08
N HIS A 118 18.92 5.63 -14.63
CA HIS A 118 18.41 5.84 -13.28
C HIS A 118 18.53 4.58 -12.39
N SER A 119 18.99 3.46 -12.94
CA SER A 119 19.07 2.16 -12.26
C SER A 119 17.72 1.73 -11.63
N ILE A 120 16.63 1.96 -12.37
CA ILE A 120 15.27 1.59 -11.96
C ILE A 120 14.71 0.48 -12.84
N VAL A 121 13.87 -0.36 -12.23
CA VAL A 121 13.14 -1.42 -12.90
C VAL A 121 11.70 -0.97 -13.11
N ARG A 122 11.20 -1.10 -14.33
CA ARG A 122 9.84 -0.67 -14.70
C ARG A 122 9.22 -1.61 -15.73
N LEU A 123 7.90 -1.53 -15.87
CA LEU A 123 7.21 -2.20 -16.96
C LEU A 123 7.68 -1.65 -18.31
N VAL A 124 7.67 -2.53 -19.31
CA VAL A 124 8.12 -2.26 -20.68
C VAL A 124 7.40 -1.04 -21.30
N HIS A 125 6.13 -0.84 -20.95
CA HIS A 125 5.30 0.27 -21.43
C HIS A 125 4.10 0.51 -20.52
N TYR A 126 3.51 1.72 -20.52
CA TYR A 126 2.36 2.04 -19.67
C TYR A 126 1.13 1.16 -19.95
N THR A 127 0.88 0.77 -21.21
CA THR A 127 -0.21 -0.16 -21.58
C THR A 127 -0.02 -1.57 -20.99
N THR A 128 1.20 -1.91 -20.56
CA THR A 128 1.47 -3.16 -19.83
C THR A 128 0.85 -3.11 -18.45
N GLN A 129 0.84 -1.93 -17.80
CA GLN A 129 0.16 -1.75 -16.51
C GLN A 129 -1.33 -1.97 -16.69
N GLU A 130 -1.96 -1.33 -17.69
CA GLU A 130 -3.39 -1.50 -17.98
C GLU A 130 -3.76 -2.97 -18.23
N TYR A 131 -2.91 -3.68 -18.98
CA TYR A 131 -3.08 -5.11 -19.23
C TYR A 131 -2.96 -5.93 -17.92
N LEU A 132 -1.90 -5.71 -17.12
CA LEU A 132 -1.71 -6.42 -15.86
C LEU A 132 -2.83 -6.15 -14.86
N ASP A 133 -3.32 -4.91 -14.79
CA ASP A 133 -4.49 -4.53 -13.99
C ASP A 133 -5.74 -5.30 -14.44
N SER A 134 -5.92 -5.52 -15.75
CA SER A 134 -7.05 -6.26 -16.31
C SER A 134 -7.07 -7.75 -15.95
N ILE A 135 -5.90 -8.35 -15.69
CA ILE A 135 -5.75 -9.77 -15.33
C ILE A 135 -5.36 -9.98 -13.87
N GLN A 136 -5.24 -8.91 -13.08
CA GLN A 136 -4.68 -8.93 -11.71
C GLN A 136 -5.43 -9.92 -10.82
N SER A 137 -6.77 -9.93 -10.86
CA SER A 137 -7.58 -10.82 -10.02
C SER A 137 -7.42 -12.30 -10.36
N GLU A 138 -7.02 -12.63 -11.59
CA GLU A 138 -6.83 -14.01 -12.05
C GLU A 138 -5.39 -14.48 -11.81
N ARG A 139 -4.41 -13.63 -12.18
CA ARG A 139 -3.00 -14.02 -12.23
C ARG A 139 -2.18 -13.59 -11.02
N PHE A 140 -2.61 -12.53 -10.32
CA PHE A 140 -1.91 -11.95 -9.17
C PHE A 140 -2.87 -11.61 -8.02
N PRO A 141 -3.77 -12.54 -7.61
CA PRO A 141 -4.80 -12.24 -6.60
C PRO A 141 -4.20 -11.84 -5.25
N ASP A 142 -3.01 -12.34 -4.94
CA ASP A 142 -2.33 -12.16 -3.65
C ASP A 142 -1.20 -11.12 -3.68
N ALA A 143 -1.05 -10.35 -4.77
CA ALA A 143 0.06 -9.40 -4.93
C ALA A 143 0.25 -8.45 -3.73
N GLN A 144 -0.84 -7.88 -3.23
CA GLN A 144 -0.79 -6.99 -2.07
C GLN A 144 -0.37 -7.75 -0.79
N THR A 145 -0.88 -8.96 -0.59
CA THR A 145 -0.53 -9.86 0.53
C THR A 145 0.95 -10.21 0.51
N GLU A 146 1.49 -10.57 -0.66
CA GLU A 146 2.91 -10.92 -0.85
C GLU A 146 3.82 -9.74 -0.53
N ILE A 147 3.52 -8.56 -1.08
CA ILE A 147 4.29 -7.34 -0.83
C ILE A 147 4.23 -6.97 0.65
N THR A 148 3.04 -6.94 1.26
CA THR A 148 2.91 -6.63 2.70
C THR A 148 3.71 -7.61 3.55
N ARG A 149 3.66 -8.91 3.26
CA ARG A 149 4.41 -9.92 4.02
C ARG A 149 5.92 -9.67 3.93
N ALA A 150 6.44 -9.50 2.72
CA ALA A 150 7.86 -9.24 2.52
C ALA A 150 8.32 -7.96 3.23
N LEU A 151 7.53 -6.88 3.17
CA LEU A 151 7.84 -5.64 3.89
C LEU A 151 7.81 -5.80 5.42
N LEU A 152 6.84 -6.55 5.95
CA LEU A 152 6.78 -6.83 7.39
C LEU A 152 7.92 -7.74 7.86
N THR A 153 8.30 -8.74 7.06
CA THR A 153 9.47 -9.58 7.33
C THR A 153 10.75 -8.75 7.32
N LEU A 154 10.93 -7.88 6.33
CA LEU A 154 12.05 -6.94 6.27
C LEU A 154 12.12 -6.03 7.50
N LEU A 155 10.98 -5.46 7.91
CA LEU A 155 10.87 -4.61 9.10
C LEU A 155 11.07 -5.37 10.42
N ALA A 156 11.03 -6.71 10.39
CA ALA A 156 11.27 -7.57 11.53
C ALA A 156 12.70 -8.13 11.61
N PHE A 157 13.59 -7.77 10.67
CA PHE A 157 14.98 -8.23 10.70
C PHE A 157 15.74 -7.81 11.96
N ASP A 158 16.60 -8.71 12.42
CA ASP A 158 17.52 -8.48 13.53
C ASP A 158 18.55 -7.39 13.14
N GLY A 159 18.99 -6.61 14.12
CA GLY A 159 19.98 -5.54 13.89
C GLY A 159 19.39 -4.21 13.44
N PHE A 160 18.06 -4.08 13.42
CA PHE A 160 17.43 -2.77 13.48
C PHE A 160 17.90 -2.05 14.76
N PRO A 161 18.60 -0.90 14.64
CA PRO A 161 19.24 -0.28 15.78
C PRO A 161 18.18 0.28 16.73
N GLU A 162 18.23 -0.10 18.01
CA GLU A 162 17.31 0.37 19.06
C GLU A 162 17.39 1.89 19.32
N SER A 163 18.28 2.62 18.63
CA SER A 163 18.49 4.07 18.75
C SER A 163 19.01 4.66 17.42
N SER A 164 18.30 5.66 16.91
CA SER A 164 18.44 6.20 15.54
C SER A 164 19.58 7.21 15.31
N TRP A 165 20.24 7.71 16.37
CA TRP A 165 21.13 8.87 16.24
C TRP A 165 22.45 8.60 15.48
N TYR A 166 22.85 7.33 15.28
CA TYR A 166 24.17 6.98 14.73
C TYR A 166 24.19 5.89 13.64
N HIS A 167 23.03 5.38 13.19
CA HIS A 167 22.99 4.28 12.23
C HIS A 167 22.44 4.72 10.86
N PRO A 168 23.27 4.73 9.81
CA PRO A 168 22.83 5.03 8.45
C PRO A 168 21.95 3.90 7.89
N TRP A 169 20.82 4.24 7.26
CA TRP A 169 19.99 3.30 6.48
C TRP A 169 20.77 2.66 5.32
N GLU A 170 21.95 3.19 4.99
CA GLU A 170 22.88 2.66 4.00
C GLU A 170 23.39 1.26 4.36
N ASN A 171 23.32 0.86 5.63
CA ASN A 171 23.68 -0.50 6.08
C ASN A 171 22.49 -1.47 6.10
N LEU A 172 21.27 -0.97 5.89
CA LEU A 172 20.06 -1.79 5.85
C LEU A 172 19.79 -2.27 4.41
N PRO A 173 19.02 -3.35 4.23
CA PRO A 173 18.67 -3.81 2.90
C PRO A 173 17.99 -2.70 2.07
N PRO A 174 18.36 -2.49 0.80
CA PRO A 174 17.89 -1.38 -0.03
C PRO A 174 16.37 -1.14 -0.02
N LEU A 175 15.57 -2.21 -0.04
CA LEU A 175 14.10 -2.17 -0.02
C LEU A 175 13.51 -1.47 1.21
N ILE A 176 14.29 -1.25 2.28
CA ILE A 176 13.77 -0.63 3.50
C ILE A 176 13.21 0.76 3.25
N LYS A 177 13.72 1.49 2.26
CA LYS A 177 13.19 2.80 1.86
C LYS A 177 11.76 2.70 1.33
N TYR A 178 11.44 1.62 0.62
CA TYR A 178 10.11 1.37 0.11
C TYR A 178 9.12 0.89 1.19
N SER A 179 9.60 0.40 2.34
CA SER A 179 8.74 -0.08 3.44
C SER A 179 7.78 0.97 4.01
N GLU A 180 8.01 2.25 3.69
CA GLU A 180 7.09 3.35 3.96
C GLU A 180 5.67 3.09 3.39
N TYR A 181 5.55 2.35 2.29
CA TYR A 181 4.26 2.00 1.67
C TYR A 181 3.60 0.75 2.26
N CYS A 182 4.15 0.15 3.32
CA CYS A 182 3.67 -1.12 3.88
C CYS A 182 2.16 -1.11 4.19
N LEU A 183 1.64 -0.03 4.79
CA LEU A 183 0.20 0.07 5.07
C LEU A 183 -0.68 0.18 3.84
N VAL A 184 -0.18 0.84 2.79
CA VAL A 184 -0.94 0.98 1.54
C VAL A 184 -1.20 -0.40 0.95
N HIS A 185 -0.21 -1.29 1.03
CA HIS A 185 -0.36 -2.68 0.60
C HIS A 185 -1.24 -3.49 1.57
N ALA A 186 -1.20 -3.18 2.87
CA ALA A 186 -1.98 -3.88 3.90
C ALA A 186 -3.50 -3.61 3.86
N ALA A 187 -3.97 -2.65 3.04
CA ALA A 187 -5.37 -2.20 3.00
C ALA A 187 -6.37 -3.22 2.43
N GLY A 188 -5.90 -4.35 1.90
CA GLY A 188 -6.73 -5.42 1.33
C GLY A 188 -7.46 -6.29 2.37
N LYS A 189 -7.72 -7.54 2.00
CA LYS A 189 -8.31 -8.58 2.88
C LYS A 189 -7.26 -9.63 3.23
N PRO A 190 -6.24 -9.30 4.04
CA PRO A 190 -5.17 -10.24 4.36
C PRO A 190 -5.72 -11.48 5.07
N GLU A 191 -5.07 -12.62 4.88
CA GLU A 191 -5.33 -13.85 5.65
C GLU A 191 -4.92 -13.70 7.12
N VAL A 192 -5.39 -14.61 7.98
CA VAL A 192 -5.25 -14.52 9.44
C VAL A 192 -3.79 -14.41 9.89
N GLN A 193 -2.88 -15.17 9.28
CA GLN A 193 -1.45 -15.10 9.65
C GLN A 193 -0.87 -13.71 9.37
N LEU A 194 -1.15 -13.13 8.20
CA LEU A 194 -0.69 -11.79 7.86
C LEU A 194 -1.33 -10.72 8.75
N ARG A 195 -2.60 -10.88 9.15
CA ARG A 195 -3.24 -10.00 10.14
C ARG A 195 -2.48 -10.00 11.47
N ASN A 196 -2.06 -11.17 11.96
CA ASN A 196 -1.26 -11.25 13.19
C ASN A 196 0.10 -10.54 13.03
N MET A 197 0.79 -10.74 11.90
CA MET A 197 2.06 -10.04 11.63
C MET A 197 1.88 -8.51 11.62
N ILE A 198 0.79 -8.01 11.03
CA ILE A 198 0.46 -6.58 11.03
C ILE A 198 0.24 -6.07 12.46
N VAL A 199 -0.49 -6.82 13.29
CA VAL A 199 -0.75 -6.44 14.68
C VAL A 199 0.54 -6.46 15.51
N GLU A 200 1.38 -7.48 15.38
CA GLU A 200 2.70 -7.54 16.03
C GLU A 200 3.63 -6.39 15.59
N PHE A 201 3.49 -5.95 14.34
CA PHE A 201 4.16 -4.76 13.85
C PHE A 201 3.64 -3.49 14.54
N PHE A 202 2.32 -3.36 14.71
CA PHE A 202 1.70 -2.23 15.44
C PHE A 202 2.08 -2.19 16.92
N ASP A 203 2.23 -3.32 17.59
CA ASP A 203 2.68 -3.35 18.99
C ASP A 203 4.10 -2.76 19.16
N ARG A 204 4.89 -2.75 18.09
CA ARG A 204 6.22 -2.15 18.01
C ARG A 204 6.22 -0.72 17.46
N ALA A 205 5.04 -0.11 17.21
CA ALA A 205 4.90 1.24 16.65
C ALA A 205 5.66 2.33 17.41
N HIS A 206 5.81 2.19 18.73
CA HIS A 206 6.57 3.14 19.54
C HIS A 206 8.06 3.24 19.14
N ARG A 207 8.67 2.14 18.68
CA ARG A 207 10.05 2.14 18.15
C ARG A 207 10.13 3.03 16.92
N TRP A 208 9.21 2.81 15.99
CA TRP A 208 9.15 3.50 14.70
C TRP A 208 8.81 4.98 14.85
N LYS A 209 7.91 5.36 15.77
CA LYS A 209 7.59 6.78 16.00
C LYS A 209 8.84 7.61 16.29
N GLN A 210 9.76 7.12 17.13
CA GLN A 210 10.99 7.87 17.45
C GLN A 210 12.02 7.85 16.32
N GLU A 211 12.06 6.77 15.54
CA GLU A 211 13.10 6.52 14.53
C GLU A 211 12.73 7.00 13.11
N MET A 212 11.43 7.12 12.83
CA MET A 212 10.86 7.30 11.50
C MET A 212 10.02 8.57 11.35
N GLU A 213 9.68 9.29 12.44
CA GLU A 213 8.87 10.53 12.38
C GLU A 213 9.40 11.53 11.34
N TRP A 214 10.72 11.67 11.19
CA TRP A 214 11.30 12.54 10.18
C TRP A 214 11.52 11.87 8.81
N ARG A 215 11.69 10.54 8.77
CA ARG A 215 11.99 9.79 7.53
C ARG A 215 10.74 9.47 6.73
N TRP A 216 9.64 9.20 7.43
CA TRP A 216 8.31 8.94 6.88
C TRP A 216 7.40 10.16 6.97
N ALA A 217 7.96 11.35 7.21
CA ALA A 217 7.21 12.60 7.32
C ALA A 217 6.41 12.96 6.05
N SER A 218 6.68 12.32 4.91
CA SER A 218 5.91 12.46 3.66
C SER A 218 5.27 11.15 3.20
N SER A 219 5.11 10.21 4.13
CA SER A 219 4.66 8.84 3.89
C SER A 219 3.17 8.67 4.21
N PRO A 220 2.51 7.58 3.74
CA PRO A 220 1.17 7.19 4.18
C PRO A 220 0.97 7.03 5.71
N TRP A 221 2.04 7.16 6.50
CA TRP A 221 2.06 7.14 7.97
C TRP A 221 1.89 8.51 8.64
N ASP A 222 1.85 9.61 7.88
CA ASP A 222 1.68 10.96 8.43
C ASP A 222 0.22 11.20 8.88
N PHE A 223 -0.10 10.65 10.04
CA PHE A 223 -1.40 10.78 10.71
C PHE A 223 -1.49 12.00 11.64
N GLY A 224 -0.62 13.00 11.44
CA GLY A 224 -0.50 14.15 12.32
C GLY A 224 -0.06 13.75 13.73
N ASP A 225 -0.78 14.21 14.75
CA ASP A 225 -0.41 13.98 16.15
C ASP A 225 -0.81 12.57 16.64
N TRP A 226 0.17 11.69 16.72
CA TRP A 226 -0.01 10.36 17.32
C TRP A 226 -0.22 10.45 18.84
N PRO A 227 -1.07 9.59 19.44
CA PRO A 227 -1.09 9.34 20.88
C PRO A 227 0.31 9.02 21.41
N SER A 228 0.52 9.22 22.71
CA SER A 228 1.79 8.87 23.37
C SER A 228 2.08 7.36 23.26
N GLN A 229 1.04 6.53 23.35
CA GLN A 229 1.08 5.08 23.15
C GLN A 229 -0.09 4.69 22.23
N PRO A 230 0.10 4.66 20.90
CA PRO A 230 -0.96 4.29 19.97
C PRO A 230 -1.32 2.80 20.12
N SER A 231 -2.60 2.48 20.28
CA SER A 231 -3.06 1.09 20.21
C SER A 231 -3.03 0.58 18.75
N ALA A 232 -2.96 -0.75 18.57
CA ALA A 232 -3.08 -1.35 17.24
C ALA A 232 -4.38 -0.97 16.52
N LEU A 233 -5.49 -0.79 17.28
CA LEU A 233 -6.77 -0.36 16.73
C LEU A 233 -6.70 1.11 16.27
N TRP A 234 -6.06 1.98 17.05
CA TRP A 234 -5.86 3.38 16.67
C TRP A 234 -5.08 3.49 15.36
N ILE A 235 -4.00 2.73 15.20
CA ILE A 235 -3.18 2.72 13.97
C ILE A 235 -4.00 2.19 12.79
N ALA A 236 -4.74 1.08 12.99
CA ALA A 236 -5.62 0.54 11.95
C ALA A 236 -6.69 1.55 11.53
N ALA A 237 -7.26 2.31 12.47
CA ALA A 237 -8.23 3.35 12.20
C ALA A 237 -7.64 4.53 11.43
N ALA A 238 -6.47 5.04 11.85
CA ALA A 238 -5.76 6.13 11.17
C ALA A 238 -5.37 5.76 9.73
N ALA A 239 -4.87 4.53 9.55
CA ALA A 239 -4.46 3.96 8.27
C ALA A 239 -5.61 3.43 7.39
N ASN A 240 -6.86 3.51 7.87
CA ASN A 240 -8.05 2.97 7.19
C ASN A 240 -8.00 1.46 6.87
N LEU A 241 -7.35 0.67 7.73
CA LEU A 241 -7.23 -0.79 7.58
C LEU A 241 -8.46 -1.49 8.16
N VAL A 242 -9.61 -1.35 7.48
CA VAL A 242 -10.92 -1.81 7.97
C VAL A 242 -10.92 -3.28 8.37
N GLU A 243 -10.27 -4.16 7.61
CA GLU A 243 -10.23 -5.60 7.91
C GLU A 243 -9.33 -5.92 9.12
N ILE A 244 -8.29 -5.13 9.36
CA ILE A 244 -7.46 -5.25 10.57
C ILE A 244 -8.23 -4.74 11.79
N ALA A 245 -8.94 -3.61 11.66
CA ALA A 245 -9.79 -3.09 12.74
C ALA A 245 -10.89 -4.08 13.12
N LYS A 246 -11.58 -4.69 12.14
CA LYS A 246 -12.55 -5.78 12.38
C LYS A 246 -11.93 -6.92 13.18
N PHE A 247 -10.78 -7.42 12.71
CA PHE A 247 -10.06 -8.52 13.36
C PHE A 247 -9.67 -8.22 14.81
N LEU A 248 -9.27 -6.98 15.10
CA LEU A 248 -8.97 -6.54 16.47
C LEU A 248 -10.22 -6.48 17.35
N LEU A 249 -11.32 -5.91 16.83
CA LEU A 249 -12.59 -5.78 17.55
C LEU A 249 -13.25 -7.13 17.86
N GLU A 250 -13.08 -8.14 16.99
CA GLU A 250 -13.52 -9.52 17.24
C GLU A 250 -12.78 -10.17 18.43
N LYS A 251 -11.48 -9.86 18.60
CA LYS A 251 -10.66 -10.41 19.70
C LYS A 251 -10.89 -9.70 21.03
N ALA A 252 -11.16 -8.40 20.99
CA ALA A 252 -11.38 -7.58 22.16
C ALA A 252 -12.43 -6.49 21.85
N PRO A 253 -13.72 -6.70 22.19
CA PRO A 253 -14.73 -5.69 21.97
C PRO A 253 -14.42 -4.41 22.75
N MET A 254 -14.75 -3.26 22.17
CA MET A 254 -14.41 -1.95 22.71
C MET A 254 -15.11 -1.72 24.06
N ASN A 255 -14.36 -1.77 25.16
CA ASN A 255 -14.92 -1.63 26.51
C ASN A 255 -13.95 -1.01 27.53
N LYS A 256 -12.63 -1.04 27.28
CA LYS A 256 -11.63 -0.66 28.30
C LYS A 256 -11.00 0.73 28.10
N HIS A 257 -10.81 1.18 26.85
CA HIS A 257 -10.09 2.41 26.52
C HIS A 257 -10.70 3.13 25.29
N PRO A 258 -11.94 3.65 25.36
CA PRO A 258 -12.63 4.27 24.23
C PRO A 258 -11.84 5.41 23.55
N GLU A 259 -10.95 6.07 24.27
CA GLU A 259 -9.97 7.05 23.80
C GLU A 259 -8.97 6.50 22.76
N ASP A 260 -8.80 5.18 22.69
CA ASP A 260 -7.87 4.48 21.79
C ASP A 260 -8.56 3.94 20.53
N SER A 261 -9.84 4.23 20.32
CA SER A 261 -10.62 3.75 19.16
C SER A 261 -10.11 4.27 17.81
N GLY A 262 -9.43 5.41 17.80
CA GLY A 262 -9.04 6.11 16.59
C GLY A 262 -10.21 6.73 15.81
N ASN A 263 -11.40 6.86 16.43
CA ASN A 263 -12.56 7.42 15.75
C ASN A 263 -12.37 8.88 15.33
N SER A 264 -11.73 9.72 16.15
CA SER A 264 -11.50 11.13 15.78
C SER A 264 -10.53 11.28 14.61
N VAL A 265 -9.47 10.45 14.55
CA VAL A 265 -8.50 10.48 13.44
C VAL A 265 -9.12 9.92 12.16
N ALA A 266 -9.87 8.82 12.24
CA ALA A 266 -10.63 8.29 11.09
C ALA A 266 -11.65 9.31 10.57
N SER A 267 -12.28 10.06 11.48
CA SER A 267 -13.24 11.12 11.15
C SER A 267 -12.58 12.30 10.43
N TYR A 268 -11.40 12.73 10.88
CA TYR A 268 -10.63 13.79 10.24
C TYR A 268 -10.22 13.44 8.80
N TYR A 269 -9.71 12.22 8.58
CA TYR A 269 -9.30 11.76 7.25
C TYR A 269 -10.47 11.35 6.34
N GLY A 270 -11.69 11.25 6.86
CA GLY A 270 -12.87 10.95 6.06
C GLY A 270 -13.11 9.45 5.83
N HIS A 271 -12.60 8.59 6.71
CA HIS A 271 -12.65 7.13 6.57
C HIS A 271 -14.03 6.56 6.92
N PHE A 272 -15.03 6.79 6.07
CA PHE A 272 -16.44 6.49 6.36
C PHE A 272 -16.70 5.05 6.82
N LYS A 273 -16.14 4.05 6.11
CA LYS A 273 -16.32 2.64 6.47
C LYS A 273 -15.70 2.31 7.83
N MET A 274 -14.58 2.96 8.17
CA MET A 274 -13.92 2.80 9.46
C MET A 274 -14.76 3.43 10.58
N VAL A 275 -15.18 4.68 10.44
CA VAL A 275 -16.03 5.37 11.43
C VAL A 275 -17.30 4.57 11.69
N ARG A 276 -17.97 4.10 10.62
CA ARG A 276 -19.17 3.28 10.75
C ARG A 276 -18.91 1.98 11.52
N LEU A 277 -17.83 1.26 11.18
CA LEU A 277 -17.42 0.03 11.88
C LEU A 277 -17.20 0.28 13.38
N LEU A 278 -16.49 1.36 13.73
CA LEU A 278 -16.19 1.72 15.11
C LEU A 278 -17.48 2.00 15.92
N LEU A 279 -18.41 2.77 15.35
CA LEU A 279 -19.71 3.06 15.98
C LEU A 279 -20.58 1.81 16.15
N GLU A 280 -20.63 0.94 15.13
CA GLU A 280 -21.35 -0.35 15.19
C GLU A 280 -20.79 -1.29 16.28
N ASN A 281 -19.53 -1.10 16.69
CA ASN A 281 -18.87 -1.85 17.76
C ASN A 281 -18.89 -1.12 19.12
N GLY A 282 -19.76 -0.13 19.29
CA GLY A 282 -20.03 0.50 20.59
C GLY A 282 -19.03 1.57 21.01
N VAL A 283 -18.21 2.09 20.09
CA VAL A 283 -17.43 3.30 20.35
C VAL A 283 -18.37 4.46 20.61
N ASP A 284 -18.22 5.13 21.75
CA ASP A 284 -18.98 6.35 22.04
C ASP A 284 -18.65 7.42 21.00
N VAL A 285 -19.70 7.88 20.30
CA VAL A 285 -19.65 8.86 19.23
C VAL A 285 -19.04 10.20 19.67
N ASN A 286 -19.10 10.53 20.96
CA ASN A 286 -18.60 11.79 21.51
C ASN A 286 -17.21 11.70 22.12
N THR A 287 -16.66 10.50 22.31
CA THR A 287 -15.36 10.33 22.98
C THR A 287 -14.22 10.80 22.07
N PRO A 288 -13.41 11.80 22.49
CA PRO A 288 -12.22 12.23 21.76
C PRO A 288 -11.11 11.17 21.83
N THR A 289 -10.29 11.08 20.78
CA THR A 289 -9.14 10.16 20.74
C THR A 289 -7.81 10.90 20.60
N GLY A 290 -6.90 10.75 21.58
CA GLY A 290 -5.59 11.41 21.54
C GLY A 290 -5.66 12.94 21.71
N LYS A 291 -4.85 13.69 20.96
CA LYS A 291 -4.92 15.17 20.92
C LYS A 291 -6.06 15.71 20.05
N TYR A 292 -6.68 14.84 19.25
CA TYR A 292 -7.84 15.18 18.44
C TYR A 292 -9.05 15.46 19.34
N GLY A 293 -9.88 16.44 18.95
CA GLY A 293 -11.13 16.71 19.63
C GLY A 293 -12.19 15.60 19.44
N PRO A 294 -13.43 15.83 19.89
CA PRO A 294 -14.55 14.95 19.59
C PRO A 294 -14.64 14.67 18.08
N PRO A 295 -15.03 13.45 17.65
CA PRO A 295 -15.08 13.06 16.24
C PRO A 295 -15.86 14.05 15.35
N LEU A 296 -16.96 14.61 15.87
CA LEU A 296 -17.76 15.60 15.14
C LEU A 296 -16.97 16.89 14.89
N THR A 297 -16.23 17.36 15.89
CA THR A 297 -15.38 18.55 15.75
C THR A 297 -14.29 18.32 14.72
N THR A 298 -13.60 17.18 14.73
CA THR A 298 -12.52 16.91 13.78
C THR A 298 -13.01 16.66 12.35
N ALA A 299 -14.13 15.96 12.19
CA ALA A 299 -14.79 15.84 10.88
C ALA A 299 -15.19 17.22 10.33
N SER A 300 -15.66 18.10 11.20
CA SER A 300 -16.08 19.45 10.83
C SER A 300 -14.90 20.37 10.48
N GLU A 301 -13.80 20.24 11.22
CA GLU A 301 -12.52 20.91 10.94
C GLU A 301 -11.97 20.57 9.56
N ALA A 302 -12.10 19.30 9.14
CA ALA A 302 -11.63 18.82 7.84
C ALA A 302 -12.71 18.83 6.72
N GLY A 303 -13.90 19.38 7.00
CA GLY A 303 -14.98 19.51 6.01
C GLY A 303 -15.57 18.18 5.52
N ARG A 304 -15.50 17.12 6.34
CA ARG A 304 -15.94 15.76 5.98
C ARG A 304 -17.45 15.59 6.14
N ASN A 305 -18.23 16.23 5.26
CA ASN A 305 -19.70 16.28 5.33
C ASN A 305 -20.38 14.91 5.54
N THR A 306 -19.91 13.86 4.85
CA THR A 306 -20.47 12.51 4.99
C THR A 306 -20.21 11.89 6.35
N ILE A 307 -19.06 12.19 6.97
CA ILE A 307 -18.75 11.78 8.34
C ILE A 307 -19.55 12.60 9.34
N VAL A 308 -19.64 13.92 9.15
CA VAL A 308 -20.44 14.81 10.00
C VAL A 308 -21.88 14.32 10.07
N GLN A 309 -22.49 14.02 8.92
CA GLN A 309 -23.84 13.47 8.86
C GLN A 309 -23.95 12.13 9.60
N LEU A 310 -23.02 11.20 9.35
CA LEU A 310 -23.00 9.89 10.01
C LEU A 310 -22.92 10.02 11.54
N LEU A 311 -22.04 10.89 12.05
CA LEU A 311 -21.88 11.12 13.48
C LEU A 311 -23.14 11.72 14.11
N LEU A 312 -23.76 12.72 13.46
CA LEU A 312 -25.00 13.33 13.92
C LEU A 312 -26.18 12.35 13.93
N GLU A 313 -26.27 11.47 12.94
CA GLU A 313 -27.26 10.39 12.88
C GLU A 313 -27.06 9.36 14.01
N ASN A 314 -25.84 9.20 14.51
CA ASN A 314 -25.51 8.34 15.64
C ASN A 314 -25.51 9.09 16.99
N GLY A 315 -26.09 10.29 17.05
CA GLY A 315 -26.30 11.02 18.30
C GLY A 315 -25.09 11.81 18.81
N ALA A 316 -24.16 12.19 17.93
CA ALA A 316 -23.12 13.15 18.29
C ALA A 316 -23.74 14.45 18.82
N ASP A 317 -23.23 14.94 19.95
CA ASP A 317 -23.63 16.24 20.49
C ASP A 317 -23.06 17.35 19.61
N VAL A 318 -23.95 18.01 18.87
CA VAL A 318 -23.61 19.11 17.96
C VAL A 318 -22.91 20.27 18.66
N ASN A 319 -23.17 20.44 19.96
CA ASN A 319 -22.60 21.50 20.80
C ASN A 319 -21.44 21.00 21.68
N ALA A 320 -20.97 19.76 21.48
CA ALA A 320 -19.86 19.20 22.22
C ALA A 320 -18.64 20.12 22.17
N ARG A 321 -18.05 20.33 23.35
CA ARG A 321 -16.85 21.15 23.48
C ARG A 321 -15.60 20.30 23.39
N GLY A 322 -14.62 20.77 22.62
CA GLY A 322 -13.31 20.13 22.52
C GLY A 322 -12.63 20.42 21.18
N GLY A 323 -11.38 19.95 21.06
CA GLY A 323 -10.52 20.27 19.91
C GLY A 323 -10.01 21.71 19.94
N TYR A 324 -9.19 22.06 18.95
CA TYR A 324 -8.49 23.35 18.90
C TYR A 324 -9.43 24.56 18.78
N HIS A 325 -10.53 24.40 18.05
CA HIS A 325 -11.53 25.45 17.81
C HIS A 325 -12.68 25.48 18.82
N GLY A 326 -12.68 24.58 19.80
CA GLY A 326 -13.63 24.55 20.91
C GLY A 326 -15.00 23.90 20.61
N CYS A 327 -15.51 23.91 19.37
CA CYS A 327 -16.69 23.12 18.95
C CYS A 327 -16.71 22.91 17.42
N ALA A 328 -17.62 22.04 16.96
CA ALA A 328 -17.77 21.69 15.55
C ALA A 328 -18.11 22.89 14.64
N LEU A 329 -19.05 23.76 15.05
CA LEU A 329 -19.44 24.92 14.25
C LEU A 329 -18.27 25.91 14.08
N HIS A 330 -17.57 26.23 15.17
CA HIS A 330 -16.40 27.11 15.09
C HIS A 330 -15.29 26.53 14.22
N ALA A 331 -15.05 25.22 14.29
CA ALA A 331 -14.06 24.55 13.45
C ALA A 331 -14.42 24.66 11.96
N ALA A 332 -15.69 24.41 11.61
CA ALA A 332 -16.18 24.51 10.23
C ALA A 332 -16.12 25.96 9.70
N VAL A 333 -16.51 26.94 10.52
CA VAL A 333 -16.47 28.37 10.17
C VAL A 333 -15.03 28.83 9.96
N TYR A 334 -14.12 28.51 10.88
CA TYR A 334 -12.71 28.90 10.81
C TYR A 334 -12.04 28.36 9.53
N ASN A 335 -12.31 27.10 9.20
CA ASN A 335 -11.76 26.43 8.00
C ASN A 335 -12.58 26.65 6.72
N LYS A 336 -13.62 27.49 6.77
CA LYS A 336 -14.46 27.90 5.61
C LYS A 336 -15.19 26.73 4.94
N HIS A 337 -15.66 25.77 5.72
CA HIS A 337 -16.42 24.62 5.23
C HIS A 337 -17.92 24.92 5.22
N GLU A 338 -18.37 25.71 4.23
CA GLU A 338 -19.76 26.21 4.13
C GLU A 338 -20.82 25.12 4.22
N ASN A 339 -20.65 24.01 3.49
CA ASN A 339 -21.59 22.89 3.54
C ASN A 339 -21.66 22.26 4.94
N THR A 340 -20.53 22.16 5.64
CA THR A 340 -20.50 21.67 7.01
C THR A 340 -21.20 22.64 7.97
N VAL A 341 -21.00 23.94 7.80
CA VAL A 341 -21.70 24.98 8.59
C VAL A 341 -23.21 24.83 8.42
N VAL A 342 -23.71 24.71 7.19
CA VAL A 342 -25.14 24.51 6.93
C VAL A 342 -25.65 23.24 7.62
N LEU A 343 -24.94 22.11 7.47
CA LEU A 343 -25.32 20.84 8.10
C LEU A 343 -25.40 20.94 9.63
N LEU A 344 -24.47 21.65 10.27
CA LEU A 344 -24.46 21.83 11.72
C LEU A 344 -25.60 22.74 12.19
N LEU A 345 -25.84 23.87 11.50
CA LEU A 345 -26.93 24.80 11.83
C LEU A 345 -28.32 24.14 11.68
N ASP A 346 -28.51 23.32 10.65
CA ASP A 346 -29.75 22.56 10.44
C ASP A 346 -30.04 21.56 11.58
N ARG A 347 -29.01 21.19 12.35
CA ARG A 347 -29.09 20.24 13.47
C ARG A 347 -28.97 20.93 14.84
N GLY A 348 -29.09 22.26 14.89
CA GLY A 348 -29.09 23.05 16.13
C GLY A 348 -27.70 23.33 16.71
N GLY A 349 -26.68 23.37 15.84
CA GLY A 349 -25.29 23.70 16.17
C GLY A 349 -24.95 25.18 16.23
#